data_AF-K1RAS5-F1
#
_entry.id   AF-K1RAS5-F1
#
_cell.length_a   1.000
_cell.length_b   1.000
_cell.length_c   1.000
_cell.angle_alpha   90.00
_cell.angle_beta   90.00
_cell.angle_gamma   90.00
#
_symmetry.space_group_name_H-M   'P 1'
#
loop_
_entity.id
_entity.type
_entity.pdbx_description
1 polymer ?
#
loop_
_entity_poly.entity_id
_entity_poly.type
_entity_poly.pdbx_seq_one_letter_code
_entity_poly.pdbx_strand_id
1 'polypeptide(L)'
;MIELFICRKNIGNLRPNTTKDRNSTALQMCEASTFVKKRWYTPRSVRKALLSRHATIVDDKGAPIVNGIMVSEDWVLTIGTRANEILQSTNPNSVRVKVGRTKGYRNIVRTFVHPLEQYGSEFNVALLRLRYNRRTPDQSCIISSKQYSVLTSIFKHIIVTTRMTGKTGKFAKLKPRKGRISKPCSQKNLICATIKRPKRPLMLMEGSPMYLGHNGDYRLAGIGVNVPTVKDYKYDFIPLWSVSDWVQDVLDEYNAKCHFNSRGVDVCEELSLPTFKDMEDRIRRPEQH
;
A
#
# COMPACT_ATOMS: atom_id res chain seq x y z
N MET A 1 -59.97 12.59 20.86
CA MET A 1 -60.20 11.17 21.16
C MET A 1 -59.94 10.39 19.88
N ILE A 2 -59.06 9.41 19.96
CA ILE A 2 -58.49 8.63 18.84
C ILE A 2 -59.39 7.40 18.61
N GLU A 3 -59.63 7.04 17.34
CA GLU A 3 -59.82 5.67 16.83
C GLU A 3 -59.89 5.77 15.28
N LEU A 4 -58.83 5.47 14.50
CA LEU A 4 -58.29 4.18 14.08
C LEU A 4 -59.31 3.25 13.39
N PHE A 5 -59.35 3.29 12.06
CA PHE A 5 -59.65 2.11 11.25
C PHE A 5 -58.70 1.98 10.05
N ILE A 6 -58.19 0.78 9.92
CA ILE A 6 -57.13 0.30 9.04
C ILE A 6 -57.75 -0.10 7.70
N CYS A 7 -57.12 0.25 6.58
CA CYS A 7 -57.19 -0.55 5.37
C CYS A 7 -55.78 -0.78 4.80
N ARG A 8 -55.34 -2.04 4.89
CA ARG A 8 -54.12 -2.58 4.28
C ARG A 8 -54.15 -2.38 2.77
N LYS A 9 -53.05 -1.86 2.20
CA LYS A 9 -52.70 -2.09 0.80
C LYS A 9 -51.24 -2.50 0.71
N ASN A 10 -51.03 -3.71 0.19
CA ASN A 10 -49.75 -4.29 -0.15
C ASN A 10 -48.91 -3.31 -0.99
N ILE A 11 -47.77 -2.87 -0.46
CA ILE A 11 -46.69 -2.32 -1.27
C ILE A 11 -45.56 -3.32 -1.18
N GLY A 12 -45.40 -4.06 -2.28
CA GLY A 12 -44.24 -4.91 -2.52
C GLY A 12 -42.96 -4.10 -2.35
N ASN A 13 -42.03 -4.67 -1.60
CA ASN A 13 -40.67 -4.22 -1.47
C ASN A 13 -39.99 -4.14 -2.85
N LEU A 14 -39.87 -2.93 -3.37
CA LEU A 14 -38.82 -2.56 -4.32
C LEU A 14 -38.06 -1.37 -3.72
N ARG A 15 -37.19 -1.68 -2.74
CA ARG A 15 -36.06 -0.78 -2.46
C ARG A 15 -34.98 -1.09 -3.51
N PRO A 16 -34.52 -0.11 -4.28
CA PRO A 16 -33.30 -0.29 -5.05
C PRO A 16 -32.16 -0.46 -4.04
N ASN A 17 -31.51 -1.61 -4.06
CA ASN A 17 -30.19 -1.79 -3.45
C ASN A 17 -29.20 -0.96 -4.27
N THR A 18 -29.18 0.36 -4.03
CA THR A 18 -28.05 1.20 -4.43
C THR A 18 -26.87 0.76 -3.57
N THR A 19 -26.00 -0.07 -4.13
CA THR A 19 -24.60 -0.13 -3.74
C THR A 19 -24.12 1.32 -3.66
N LYS A 20 -23.92 1.85 -2.45
CA LYS A 20 -23.28 3.15 -2.28
C LYS A 20 -21.93 3.06 -2.98
N ASP A 21 -21.81 3.72 -4.12
CA ASP A 21 -20.54 4.11 -4.71
C ASP A 21 -19.80 4.94 -3.66
N ARG A 22 -18.92 4.26 -2.94
CA ARG A 22 -18.01 4.90 -2.01
C ARG A 22 -16.84 5.35 -2.84
N ASN A 23 -16.78 6.65 -3.12
CA ASN A 23 -15.57 7.33 -3.58
C ASN A 23 -14.43 6.94 -2.63
N SER A 24 -13.64 5.95 -3.04
CA SER A 24 -12.47 5.50 -2.34
C SER A 24 -11.40 6.57 -2.55
N THR A 25 -11.34 7.58 -1.69
CA THR A 25 -10.19 8.51 -1.62
C THR A 25 -8.98 7.73 -1.13
N ALA A 26 -8.25 7.11 -2.04
CA ALA A 26 -6.97 6.50 -1.73
C ALA A 26 -5.86 7.55 -1.77
N LEU A 27 -4.78 7.31 -1.03
CA LEU A 27 -3.50 8.03 -1.20
C LEU A 27 -3.59 9.55 -1.17
N GLN A 28 -4.32 10.10 -0.21
CA GLN A 28 -4.26 11.52 0.07
C GLN A 28 -2.82 11.93 0.43
N MET A 29 -2.32 12.95 -0.24
CA MET A 29 -1.10 13.63 0.21
C MET A 29 -1.38 14.23 1.58
N CYS A 30 -0.42 14.12 2.49
CA CYS A 30 -0.62 14.66 3.82
C CYS A 30 -0.76 16.19 3.75
N GLU A 31 -1.81 16.75 4.36
CA GLU A 31 -1.91 18.20 4.51
C GLU A 31 -0.71 18.73 5.31
N ALA A 32 -0.14 19.86 4.85
CA ALA A 32 1.05 20.46 5.45
C ALA A 32 0.85 20.90 6.91
N SER A 33 -0.39 21.22 7.31
CA SER A 33 -0.80 21.73 8.62
C SER A 33 -0.93 20.66 9.72
N THR A 34 -0.81 19.37 9.40
CA THR A 34 -1.26 18.29 10.30
C THR A 34 -0.17 17.65 11.18
N PHE A 35 1.06 18.19 11.23
CA PHE A 35 2.09 17.73 12.20
C PHE A 35 1.78 18.23 13.61
N VAL A 36 0.55 18.03 14.07
CA VAL A 36 0.17 18.25 15.44
C VAL A 36 0.71 17.07 16.22
N LYS A 37 1.61 17.34 17.16
CA LYS A 37 2.11 16.36 18.14
C LYS A 37 0.92 15.85 18.96
N LYS A 38 0.17 14.88 18.41
CA LYS A 38 -1.01 14.30 19.09
C LYS A 38 -0.52 13.68 20.39
N ARG A 39 -0.90 14.31 21.50
CA ARG A 39 -0.69 13.81 22.84
C ARG A 39 -1.53 12.53 22.96
N TRP A 40 -0.88 11.43 23.40
CA TRP A 40 -1.49 10.18 23.90
C TRP A 40 -1.78 8.99 22.95
N TYR A 41 -0.92 8.67 21.98
CA TYR A 41 -0.91 7.29 21.46
C TYR A 41 0.00 6.37 22.28
N THR A 42 -0.56 5.30 22.84
CA THR A 42 0.26 4.25 23.47
C THR A 42 1.10 3.53 22.41
N PRO A 43 2.35 3.12 22.71
CA PRO A 43 3.19 2.39 21.74
C PRO A 43 2.53 1.15 21.13
N ARG A 44 1.57 0.53 21.85
CA ARG A 44 0.78 -0.62 21.39
C ARG A 44 -0.23 -0.24 20.30
N SER A 45 -0.93 0.87 20.46
CA SER A 45 -1.93 1.36 19.49
C SER A 45 -1.28 1.74 18.14
N VAL A 46 -0.20 2.52 18.19
CA VAL A 46 0.62 2.88 17.02
C VAL A 46 1.10 1.63 16.28
N ARG A 47 1.62 0.66 17.03
CA ARG A 47 2.11 -0.59 16.44
C ARG A 47 0.99 -1.39 15.78
N LYS A 48 -0.23 -1.34 16.29
CA LYS A 48 -1.38 -2.00 15.66
C LYS A 48 -1.76 -1.31 14.35
N ALA A 49 -1.81 0.02 14.32
CA ALA A 49 -2.15 0.83 13.14
C ALA A 49 -1.12 0.74 12.01
N LEU A 50 0.17 0.70 12.33
CA LEU A 50 1.22 0.49 11.33
C LEU A 50 1.14 -0.90 10.68
N LEU A 51 0.76 -1.90 11.48
CA LEU A 51 0.70 -3.28 11.03
C LEU A 51 -0.62 -3.65 10.36
N SER A 52 -1.72 -2.94 10.61
CA SER A 52 -3.03 -3.26 10.01
C SER A 52 -3.03 -3.05 8.48
N ARG A 53 -2.17 -2.17 7.99
CA ARG A 53 -2.08 -1.80 6.57
C ARG A 53 -1.04 -2.58 5.80
N HIS A 54 -0.08 -3.20 6.49
CA HIS A 54 0.95 -4.00 5.84
C HIS A 54 0.32 -5.17 5.08
N ALA A 55 0.60 -5.28 3.79
CA ALA A 55 0.19 -6.43 2.99
C ALA A 55 1.36 -7.40 2.84
N THR A 56 1.08 -8.69 2.82
CA THR A 56 2.05 -9.71 2.45
C THR A 56 1.45 -10.58 1.37
N ILE A 57 2.07 -10.58 0.20
CA ILE A 57 1.73 -11.45 -0.91
C ILE A 57 2.40 -12.80 -0.65
N VAL A 58 1.63 -13.88 -0.74
CA VAL A 58 2.07 -15.24 -0.45
C VAL A 58 1.70 -16.19 -1.58
N ASP A 59 2.48 -17.24 -1.75
CA ASP A 59 2.18 -18.34 -2.68
C ASP A 59 1.05 -19.26 -2.18
N ASP A 60 0.81 -20.34 -2.92
CA ASP A 60 -0.16 -21.40 -2.61
C ASP A 60 0.10 -22.07 -1.25
N LYS A 61 1.38 -22.26 -0.90
CA LYS A 61 1.87 -22.82 0.37
C LYS A 61 1.86 -21.81 1.52
N GLY A 62 1.52 -20.55 1.25
CA GLY A 62 1.51 -19.47 2.23
C GLY A 62 2.88 -18.91 2.56
N ALA A 63 3.91 -19.20 1.76
CA ALA A 63 5.23 -18.60 1.86
C ALA A 63 5.18 -17.15 1.31
N PRO A 64 5.69 -16.15 2.04
CA PRO A 64 5.80 -14.78 1.58
C PRO A 64 6.69 -14.63 0.34
N ILE A 65 6.15 -14.00 -0.69
CA ILE A 65 6.85 -13.65 -1.94
C ILE A 65 7.38 -12.22 -1.87
N VAL A 66 6.50 -11.25 -1.57
CA VAL A 66 6.81 -9.82 -1.47
C VAL A 66 5.84 -9.15 -0.48
N ASN A 67 6.24 -8.05 0.15
CA ASN A 67 5.30 -7.27 0.97
C ASN A 67 4.63 -6.17 0.14
N GLY A 68 3.72 -5.45 0.77
CA GLY A 68 3.12 -4.25 0.23
C GLY A 68 2.45 -3.43 1.32
N ILE A 69 1.66 -2.46 0.88
CA ILE A 69 0.89 -1.58 1.76
C ILE A 69 -0.51 -1.40 1.19
N MET A 70 -1.52 -1.54 2.05
CA MET A 70 -2.88 -1.14 1.72
C MET A 70 -2.90 0.38 1.52
N VAL A 71 -3.21 0.82 0.31
CA VAL A 71 -3.31 2.24 -0.07
C VAL A 71 -4.75 2.74 -0.08
N SER A 72 -5.71 1.80 -0.14
CA SER A 72 -7.13 1.99 0.13
C SER A 72 -7.73 0.71 0.73
N GLU A 73 -9.06 0.61 0.85
CA GLU A 73 -9.79 -0.55 1.43
C GLU A 73 -9.35 -1.89 0.83
N ASP A 74 -9.00 -1.82 -0.45
CA ASP A 74 -9.05 -2.94 -1.38
C ASP A 74 -7.86 -2.95 -2.34
N TRP A 75 -6.92 -2.03 -2.14
CA TRP A 75 -5.81 -1.77 -3.04
C TRP A 75 -4.50 -1.91 -2.30
N VAL A 76 -3.58 -2.68 -2.87
CA VAL A 76 -2.23 -2.86 -2.34
C VAL A 76 -1.21 -2.32 -3.31
N LEU A 77 -0.34 -1.45 -2.84
CA LEU A 77 0.87 -1.06 -3.55
C LEU A 77 2.03 -1.99 -3.15
N THR A 78 2.74 -2.52 -4.14
CA THR A 78 3.88 -3.44 -3.99
C THR A 78 4.92 -3.17 -5.07
N ILE A 79 5.92 -4.06 -5.21
CA ILE A 79 7.01 -3.96 -6.18
C ILE A 79 6.57 -4.52 -7.54
N GLY A 80 6.90 -3.77 -8.61
CA GLY A 80 6.53 -4.05 -10.00
C GLY A 80 7.09 -5.36 -10.52
N THR A 81 8.40 -5.58 -10.40
CA THR A 81 9.10 -6.80 -10.83
C THR A 81 8.42 -8.05 -10.26
N ARG A 82 8.14 -8.06 -8.95
CA ARG A 82 7.47 -9.17 -8.26
C ARG A 82 6.03 -9.38 -8.71
N ALA A 83 5.29 -8.30 -8.97
CA ALA A 83 3.94 -8.39 -9.50
C ALA A 83 3.92 -8.96 -10.93
N ASN A 84 4.91 -8.59 -11.75
CA ASN A 84 5.07 -9.10 -13.10
C ASN A 84 5.43 -10.60 -13.11
N GLU A 85 6.35 -11.03 -12.23
CA GLU A 85 6.66 -12.45 -11.99
C GLU A 85 5.41 -13.26 -11.62
N ILE A 86 4.53 -12.70 -10.78
CA ILE A 86 3.26 -13.33 -10.41
C ILE A 86 2.33 -13.48 -11.61
N LEU A 87 2.19 -12.43 -12.43
CA LEU A 87 1.36 -12.43 -13.64
C LEU A 87 1.83 -13.47 -14.67
N GLN A 88 3.14 -13.63 -14.80
CA GLN A 88 3.76 -14.57 -15.75
C GLN A 88 3.87 -15.99 -15.19
N SER A 89 3.52 -16.21 -13.92
CA SER A 89 3.59 -17.54 -13.30
C SER A 89 2.58 -18.52 -13.91
N THR A 90 2.86 -19.82 -13.81
CA THR A 90 1.95 -20.86 -14.31
C THR A 90 0.61 -20.90 -13.59
N ASN A 91 0.54 -20.37 -12.35
CA ASN A 91 -0.71 -20.31 -11.58
C ASN A 91 -0.85 -18.99 -10.81
N PRO A 92 -1.14 -17.86 -11.49
CA PRO A 92 -1.24 -16.55 -10.85
C PRO A 92 -2.36 -16.49 -9.81
N ASN A 93 -3.44 -17.25 -10.04
CA ASN A 93 -4.61 -17.32 -9.16
C ASN A 93 -4.33 -18.00 -7.80
N SER A 94 -3.22 -18.72 -7.69
CA SER A 94 -2.80 -19.35 -6.43
C SER A 94 -2.20 -18.35 -5.43
N VAL A 95 -1.77 -17.18 -5.92
CA VAL A 95 -1.16 -16.13 -5.12
C VAL A 95 -2.24 -15.34 -4.38
N ARG A 96 -2.02 -15.12 -3.09
CA ARG A 96 -2.99 -14.45 -2.21
C ARG A 96 -2.31 -13.41 -1.34
N VAL A 97 -3.11 -12.50 -0.78
CA VAL A 97 -2.64 -11.40 0.06
C VAL A 97 -3.15 -11.54 1.49
N LYS A 98 -2.21 -11.46 2.43
CA LYS A 98 -2.48 -11.39 3.87
C LYS A 98 -2.32 -9.97 4.36
N VAL A 99 -3.40 -9.39 4.89
CA VAL A 99 -3.41 -8.00 5.36
C VAL A 99 -3.22 -7.95 6.87
N GLY A 100 -2.13 -7.29 7.28
CA GLY A 100 -1.69 -7.15 8.65
C GLY A 100 -1.54 -8.47 9.41
N ARG A 101 -2.26 -8.57 10.52
CA ARG A 101 -2.25 -9.76 11.41
C ARG A 101 -3.53 -10.57 11.30
N THR A 102 -4.33 -10.39 10.26
CA THR A 102 -5.54 -11.19 10.06
C THR A 102 -5.18 -12.66 9.82
N LYS A 103 -6.15 -13.56 10.09
CA LYS A 103 -6.02 -14.98 9.76
C LYS A 103 -6.33 -15.28 8.29
N GLY A 104 -7.21 -14.50 7.67
CA GLY A 104 -7.69 -14.72 6.31
C GLY A 104 -6.76 -14.17 5.21
N TYR A 105 -6.89 -14.77 4.03
CA TYR A 105 -6.25 -14.35 2.80
C TYR A 105 -7.28 -13.68 1.88
N ARG A 106 -6.81 -12.77 1.03
CA ARG A 106 -7.60 -12.09 0.00
C ARG A 106 -7.03 -12.44 -1.35
N ASN A 107 -7.89 -12.70 -2.34
CA ASN A 107 -7.46 -12.96 -3.70
C ASN A 107 -7.11 -11.66 -4.40
N ILE A 108 -6.14 -11.72 -5.32
CA ILE A 108 -5.85 -10.64 -6.27
C ILE A 108 -6.84 -10.79 -7.42
N VAL A 109 -7.45 -9.68 -7.81
CA VAL A 109 -8.47 -9.60 -8.86
C VAL A 109 -7.86 -8.97 -10.11
N ARG A 110 -7.09 -7.90 -9.94
CA ARG A 110 -6.32 -7.25 -11.01
C ARG A 110 -4.97 -6.80 -10.50
N THR A 111 -4.03 -6.70 -11.43
CA THR A 111 -2.68 -6.22 -11.21
C THR A 111 -2.38 -5.17 -12.27
N PHE A 112 -1.87 -4.02 -11.84
CA PHE A 112 -1.43 -2.93 -12.71
C PHE A 112 0.03 -2.65 -12.39
N VAL A 113 0.92 -2.87 -13.36
CA VAL A 113 2.35 -2.57 -13.22
C VAL A 113 2.60 -1.18 -13.78
N HIS A 114 3.46 -0.41 -13.11
CA HIS A 114 3.81 0.92 -13.59
C HIS A 114 4.46 0.85 -14.99
N PRO A 115 4.05 1.66 -15.98
CA PRO A 115 4.57 1.57 -17.35
C PRO A 115 6.09 1.79 -17.47
N LEU A 116 6.65 2.59 -16.57
CA LEU A 116 8.10 2.89 -16.50
C LEU A 116 8.90 1.94 -15.60
N GLU A 117 8.37 0.78 -15.21
CA GLU A 117 9.01 -0.16 -14.27
C GLU A 117 10.45 -0.53 -14.66
N GLN A 118 10.74 -0.66 -15.96
CA GLN A 118 12.07 -1.00 -16.48
C GLN A 118 13.03 0.20 -16.59
N TYR A 119 12.55 1.43 -16.48
CA TYR A 119 13.32 2.65 -16.75
C TYR A 119 13.99 3.22 -15.52
N GLY A 120 13.42 2.99 -14.34
CA GLY A 120 13.94 3.52 -13.09
C GLY A 120 13.46 2.71 -11.90
N SER A 121 14.35 2.51 -10.93
CA SER A 121 13.99 1.76 -9.72
C SER A 121 12.95 2.49 -8.86
N GLU A 122 12.85 3.81 -8.99
CA GLU A 122 11.79 4.65 -8.42
C GLU A 122 10.39 4.35 -8.99
N PHE A 123 10.31 3.71 -10.17
CA PHE A 123 9.07 3.34 -10.85
C PHE A 123 8.76 1.84 -10.72
N ASN A 124 9.59 1.07 -10.01
CA ASN A 124 9.39 -0.36 -9.82
C ASN A 124 8.25 -0.65 -8.82
N VAL A 125 7.03 -0.33 -9.21
CA VAL A 125 5.82 -0.47 -8.39
C VAL A 125 4.69 -1.13 -9.16
N ALA A 126 3.76 -1.73 -8.42
CA ALA A 126 2.52 -2.27 -8.94
C ALA A 126 1.37 -2.09 -7.95
N LEU A 127 0.16 -1.94 -8.48
CA LEU A 127 -1.09 -1.93 -7.74
C LEU A 127 -1.82 -3.25 -7.92
N LEU A 128 -2.25 -3.82 -6.80
CA LEU A 128 -3.06 -5.03 -6.75
C LEU A 128 -4.45 -4.68 -6.24
N ARG A 129 -5.47 -4.96 -7.05
CA ARG A 129 -6.85 -4.95 -6.61
C ARG A 129 -7.14 -6.27 -5.89
N LEU A 130 -7.57 -6.20 -4.64
CA LEU A 130 -7.95 -7.37 -3.85
C LEU A 130 -9.44 -7.62 -3.91
N ARG A 131 -9.93 -8.86 -3.77
CA ARG A 131 -11.38 -9.08 -3.61
C ARG A 131 -11.89 -8.38 -2.35
N TYR A 132 -13.02 -7.67 -2.45
CA TYR A 132 -13.58 -6.83 -1.38
C TYR A 132 -13.69 -7.57 -0.05
N ASN A 133 -13.41 -6.86 1.04
CA ASN A 133 -13.65 -7.34 2.39
C ASN A 133 -14.27 -6.22 3.24
N ARG A 134 -15.22 -6.57 4.11
CA ARG A 134 -15.96 -5.62 4.98
C ARG A 134 -15.08 -4.79 5.92
N ARG A 135 -13.79 -5.13 6.09
CA ARG A 135 -12.88 -4.43 6.99
C ARG A 135 -11.98 -3.47 6.21
N THR A 136 -12.25 -2.20 6.42
CA THR A 136 -11.38 -1.09 6.02
C THR A 136 -10.20 -0.94 6.96
N PRO A 137 -8.96 -0.98 6.48
CA PRO A 137 -7.83 -0.50 7.26
C PRO A 137 -7.91 1.03 7.40
N ASP A 138 -7.36 1.57 8.50
CA ASP A 138 -7.18 3.02 8.65
C ASP A 138 -6.42 3.57 7.44
N GLN A 139 -6.81 4.72 6.91
CA GLN A 139 -6.04 5.36 5.84
C GLN A 139 -4.80 6.04 6.43
N SER A 140 -3.72 6.13 5.65
CA SER A 140 -2.71 7.14 5.95
C SER A 140 -2.25 7.81 4.70
N CYS A 141 -1.88 9.06 4.89
CA CYS A 141 -1.43 9.91 3.85
C CYS A 141 0.04 9.64 3.47
N ILE A 142 0.38 9.98 2.23
CA ILE A 142 1.75 10.00 1.71
C ILE A 142 2.37 11.37 2.00
N ILE A 143 3.64 11.39 2.38
CA ILE A 143 4.38 12.66 2.47
C ILE A 143 4.88 13.11 1.10
N SER A 144 4.86 14.42 0.83
CA SER A 144 5.51 14.98 -0.36
C SER A 144 7.04 15.01 -0.26
N SER A 145 7.72 15.21 -1.40
CA SER A 145 9.18 15.43 -1.44
C SER A 145 9.63 16.59 -0.53
N LYS A 146 8.87 17.69 -0.53
CA LYS A 146 9.10 18.85 0.34
C LYS A 146 8.94 18.48 1.82
N GLN A 147 7.87 17.77 2.16
CA GLN A 147 7.63 17.31 3.54
C GLN A 147 8.70 16.32 4.00
N TYR A 148 9.13 15.40 3.14
CA TYR A 148 10.22 14.48 3.42
C TYR A 148 11.51 15.25 3.75
N SER A 149 11.87 16.25 2.94
CA SER A 149 13.08 17.05 3.15
C SER A 149 13.05 17.79 4.50
N VAL A 150 11.91 18.40 4.85
CA VAL A 150 11.73 19.05 6.16
C VAL A 150 11.76 18.03 7.29
N LEU A 151 11.00 16.95 7.20
CA LEU A 151 10.89 15.95 8.27
C LEU A 151 12.20 15.24 8.54
N THR A 152 13.00 14.94 7.52
CA THR A 152 14.27 14.25 7.72
C THR A 152 15.36 15.15 8.31
N SER A 153 15.21 16.47 8.23
CA SER A 153 16.07 17.42 8.96
C SER A 153 15.83 17.37 10.48
N ILE A 154 14.58 17.10 10.90
CA ILE A 154 14.15 17.06 12.31
C ILE A 154 14.22 15.63 12.87
N PHE A 155 13.61 14.68 12.15
CA PHE A 155 13.45 13.28 12.51
C PHE A 155 14.29 12.39 11.59
N LYS A 156 15.45 11.98 12.10
CA LYS A 156 16.33 11.06 11.36
C LYS A 156 15.85 9.59 11.44
N HIS A 157 14.87 9.29 12.29
CA HIS A 157 14.41 7.92 12.56
C HIS A 157 13.24 7.53 11.67
N ILE A 158 13.25 6.26 11.25
CA ILE A 158 12.17 5.67 10.44
C ILE A 158 11.59 4.44 11.15
N ILE A 159 10.37 4.06 10.76
CA ILE A 159 9.82 2.74 11.05
C ILE A 159 9.53 2.02 9.75
N VAL A 160 9.92 0.76 9.67
CA VAL A 160 9.54 -0.15 8.58
C VAL A 160 8.72 -1.29 9.16
N THR A 161 7.71 -1.76 8.44
CA THR A 161 6.99 -3.00 8.83
C THR A 161 7.33 -4.11 7.86
N THR A 162 7.75 -5.26 8.39
CA THR A 162 8.28 -6.38 7.60
C THR A 162 8.03 -7.71 8.31
N ARG A 163 8.08 -8.81 7.54
CA ARG A 163 8.10 -10.16 8.09
C ARG A 163 9.50 -10.55 8.56
N MET A 164 9.53 -11.50 9.47
CA MET A 164 10.75 -11.97 10.12
C MET A 164 10.80 -13.48 10.05
N THR A 165 11.98 -14.05 9.81
CA THR A 165 12.19 -15.49 9.95
C THR A 165 12.01 -15.93 11.40
N GLY A 166 11.36 -17.08 11.57
CA GLY A 166 11.18 -17.75 12.84
C GLY A 166 12.40 -18.54 13.29
N LYS A 167 12.27 -19.22 14.44
CA LYS A 167 13.32 -20.11 14.96
C LYS A 167 13.45 -21.40 14.13
N THR A 168 12.40 -21.80 13.42
CA THR A 168 12.26 -23.12 12.78
C THR A 168 12.20 -23.02 11.25
N GLY A 169 12.86 -22.02 10.64
CA GLY A 169 12.76 -21.78 9.19
C GLY A 169 11.40 -21.26 8.70
N LYS A 170 10.33 -21.33 9.51
CA LYS A 170 9.01 -20.77 9.20
C LYS A 170 8.96 -19.26 9.42
N PHE A 171 8.24 -18.51 8.58
CA PHE A 171 8.05 -17.05 8.75
C PHE A 171 7.27 -16.73 10.03
N ALA A 172 7.92 -16.14 11.02
CA ALA A 172 7.39 -16.13 12.37
C ALA A 172 6.34 -15.05 12.62
N LYS A 173 6.63 -13.76 12.40
CA LYS A 173 5.71 -12.67 12.82
C LYS A 173 5.96 -11.39 12.06
N LEU A 174 4.89 -10.72 11.62
CA LEU A 174 4.90 -9.34 11.15
C LEU A 174 5.23 -8.36 12.30
N LYS A 175 6.27 -7.55 12.13
CA LYS A 175 6.78 -6.62 13.15
C LYS A 175 7.24 -5.27 12.56
N PRO A 176 7.09 -4.16 13.30
CA PRO A 176 7.80 -2.93 13.01
C PRO A 176 9.29 -3.06 13.39
N ARG A 177 10.13 -2.34 12.66
CA ARG A 177 11.57 -2.20 12.83
C ARG A 177 11.95 -0.74 12.78
N LYS A 178 12.82 -0.32 13.69
CA LYS A 178 13.36 1.04 13.71
C LYS A 178 14.59 1.10 12.82
N GLY A 179 14.72 2.19 12.09
CA GLY A 179 15.90 2.51 11.31
C GLY A 179 16.23 3.98 11.41
N ARG A 180 17.23 4.39 10.63
CA ARG A 180 17.65 5.79 10.49
C ARG A 180 17.93 6.07 9.02
N ILE A 181 17.55 7.25 8.54
CA ILE A 181 17.92 7.73 7.20
C ILE A 181 19.45 7.72 7.06
N SER A 182 19.94 7.20 5.95
CA SER A 182 21.36 7.11 5.61
C SER A 182 21.62 7.71 4.22
N LYS A 183 22.83 8.22 4.03
CA LYS A 183 23.35 8.71 2.73
C LYS A 183 24.76 8.16 2.54
N PRO A 184 25.23 7.91 1.30
CA PRO A 184 24.51 8.01 0.02
C PRO A 184 23.58 6.81 -0.23
N CYS A 185 22.73 6.87 -1.26
CA CYS A 185 21.95 5.71 -1.73
C CYS A 185 22.74 4.81 -2.67
N SER A 186 22.28 3.56 -2.88
CA SER A 186 22.86 2.69 -3.92
C SER A 186 22.51 3.17 -5.34
N GLN A 187 21.33 3.76 -5.49
CA GLN A 187 20.79 4.32 -6.73
C GLN A 187 20.29 5.75 -6.50
N LYS A 188 20.21 6.54 -7.58
CA LYS A 188 19.61 7.88 -7.55
C LYS A 188 18.10 7.78 -7.29
N ASN A 189 17.50 8.88 -6.83
CA ASN A 189 16.05 9.02 -6.64
C ASN A 189 15.39 8.06 -5.62
N LEU A 190 16.16 7.31 -4.83
CA LEU A 190 15.65 6.48 -3.75
C LEU A 190 15.83 7.12 -2.37
N ILE A 191 15.06 6.64 -1.40
CA ILE A 191 15.27 6.91 0.02
C ILE A 191 16.13 5.79 0.59
N CYS A 192 17.18 6.13 1.35
CA CYS A 192 18.04 5.12 1.96
C CYS A 192 18.01 5.18 3.46
N ALA A 193 17.98 4.01 4.06
CA ALA A 193 17.97 3.89 5.50
C ALA A 193 18.69 2.65 5.99
N THR A 194 19.37 2.82 7.11
CA THR A 194 19.97 1.71 7.86
C THR A 194 18.95 1.22 8.88
N ILE A 195 18.54 -0.05 8.76
CA ILE A 195 17.63 -0.69 9.71
C ILE A 195 18.45 -1.29 10.85
N LYS A 196 18.02 -1.08 12.09
CA LYS A 196 18.73 -1.63 13.26
C LYS A 196 18.85 -3.15 13.12
N ARG A 197 20.10 -3.65 13.11
CA ARG A 197 20.42 -5.07 13.02
C ARG A 197 19.54 -5.88 13.97
N PRO A 198 18.64 -6.73 13.46
CA PRO A 198 17.85 -7.60 14.32
C PRO A 198 18.70 -8.74 14.89
N LYS A 199 18.29 -9.28 16.04
CA LYS A 199 18.85 -10.53 16.59
C LYS A 199 18.63 -11.76 15.70
N ARG A 200 17.78 -11.66 14.67
CA ARG A 200 17.46 -12.72 13.70
C ARG A 200 17.37 -12.08 12.33
N PRO A 201 17.85 -12.73 11.25
CA PRO A 201 17.84 -12.13 9.92
C PRO A 201 16.47 -11.53 9.56
N LEU A 202 16.49 -10.30 9.02
CA LEU A 202 15.31 -9.75 8.34
C LEU A 202 15.08 -10.62 7.12
N MET A 203 13.84 -11.02 6.87
CA MET A 203 13.53 -11.81 5.69
C MET A 203 12.27 -11.22 5.08
N LEU A 204 12.48 -10.63 3.91
CA LEU A 204 11.57 -9.90 3.06
C LEU A 204 11.40 -8.41 3.38
N MET A 205 12.30 -7.59 2.84
CA MET A 205 12.20 -6.13 2.88
C MET A 205 11.61 -5.55 1.59
N GLU A 206 11.63 -6.31 0.50
CA GLU A 206 10.92 -5.97 -0.73
C GLU A 206 9.44 -5.70 -0.46
N GLY A 207 8.95 -4.57 -0.99
CA GLY A 207 7.61 -4.02 -0.79
C GLY A 207 7.28 -3.60 0.64
N SER A 208 8.23 -3.64 1.59
CA SER A 208 7.95 -3.25 2.98
C SER A 208 7.72 -1.75 3.08
N PRO A 209 6.60 -1.29 3.68
CA PRO A 209 6.34 0.12 3.81
C PRO A 209 7.23 0.76 4.88
N MET A 210 7.78 1.91 4.50
CA MET A 210 8.57 2.81 5.32
C MET A 210 7.73 4.01 5.75
N TYR A 211 7.84 4.33 7.03
CA TYR A 211 7.12 5.41 7.68
C TYR A 211 8.09 6.41 8.33
N LEU A 212 7.72 7.68 8.24
CA LEU A 212 8.39 8.80 8.90
C LEU A 212 7.45 9.50 9.87
N GLY A 213 8.00 10.03 10.95
CA GLY A 213 7.24 10.78 11.96
C GLY A 213 7.56 10.32 13.38
N HIS A 214 6.68 10.70 14.32
CA HIS A 214 6.95 10.57 15.75
C HIS A 214 5.66 10.31 16.55
N ASN A 215 5.77 9.56 17.65
CA ASN A 215 4.72 9.39 18.68
C ASN A 215 3.28 9.16 18.19
N GLY A 216 3.10 8.34 17.15
CA GLY A 216 1.78 7.94 16.66
C GLY A 216 1.29 8.70 15.43
N ASP A 217 1.98 9.78 15.06
CA ASP A 217 1.83 10.40 13.74
C ASP A 217 2.93 9.87 12.81
N TYR A 218 2.67 8.71 12.21
CA TYR A 218 3.56 8.07 11.24
C TYR A 218 2.92 8.10 9.86
N ARG A 219 3.61 8.74 8.93
CA ARG A 219 3.16 8.95 7.55
C ARG A 219 3.95 8.07 6.61
N LEU A 220 3.33 7.67 5.52
CA LEU A 220 3.92 6.75 4.56
C LEU A 220 4.90 7.53 3.66
N ALA A 221 6.11 7.01 3.54
CA ALA A 221 7.20 7.68 2.81
C ALA A 221 7.69 6.87 1.62
N GLY A 222 7.80 5.55 1.76
CA GLY A 222 8.36 4.72 0.71
C GLY A 222 8.03 3.23 0.85
N ILE A 223 8.43 2.45 -0.15
CA ILE A 223 8.37 0.98 -0.15
C ILE A 223 9.72 0.39 -0.50
N GLY A 224 10.15 -0.67 0.21
CA GLY A 224 11.50 -1.21 0.06
C GLY A 224 11.70 -1.94 -1.27
N VAL A 225 12.81 -1.72 -1.97
CA VAL A 225 13.12 -2.35 -3.28
C VAL A 225 14.22 -3.38 -3.19
N ASN A 226 15.26 -3.10 -2.41
CA ASN A 226 16.51 -3.86 -2.48
C ASN A 226 16.76 -4.70 -1.21
N VAL A 227 17.35 -5.87 -1.40
CA VAL A 227 17.88 -6.74 -0.35
C VAL A 227 19.37 -6.41 -0.18
N PRO A 228 19.85 -6.13 1.04
CA PRO A 228 21.18 -5.58 1.26
C PRO A 228 22.27 -6.54 0.84
N THR A 229 23.40 -5.97 0.44
CA THR A 229 24.70 -6.56 0.76
C THR A 229 24.78 -6.72 2.28
N VAL A 230 24.75 -7.99 2.72
CA VAL A 230 24.41 -8.50 4.08
C VAL A 230 25.11 -7.82 5.27
N LYS A 231 26.16 -7.01 5.04
CA LYS A 231 27.00 -6.44 6.11
C LYS A 231 26.36 -5.22 6.82
N ASP A 232 25.65 -4.34 6.11
CA ASP A 232 25.32 -3.01 6.67
C ASP A 232 23.84 -2.75 6.99
N TYR A 233 22.94 -3.70 6.71
CA TYR A 233 21.49 -3.54 6.91
C TYR A 233 20.95 -2.23 6.32
N LYS A 234 21.53 -1.80 5.20
CA LYS A 234 21.14 -0.62 4.45
C LYS A 234 20.17 -1.04 3.36
N TYR A 235 19.04 -0.35 3.31
CA TYR A 235 17.95 -0.67 2.40
C TYR A 235 17.55 0.59 1.64
N ASP A 236 17.21 0.40 0.39
CA ASP A 236 16.68 1.44 -0.48
C ASP A 236 15.16 1.31 -0.60
N PHE A 237 14.48 2.44 -0.66
CA PHE A 237 13.04 2.55 -0.71
C PHE A 237 12.63 3.49 -1.84
N ILE A 238 11.66 3.08 -2.65
CA ILE A 238 10.97 3.95 -3.61
C ILE A 238 10.23 5.03 -2.83
N PRO A 239 10.50 6.32 -3.08
CA PRO A 239 9.68 7.39 -2.52
C PRO A 239 8.27 7.35 -3.09
N LEU A 240 7.23 7.30 -2.26
CA LEU A 240 5.87 7.16 -2.79
C LEU A 240 5.33 8.38 -3.53
N TRP A 241 5.92 9.56 -3.30
CA TRP A 241 5.58 10.76 -4.06
C TRP A 241 6.07 10.71 -5.51
N SER A 242 6.99 9.81 -5.89
CA SER A 242 7.38 9.68 -7.31
C SER A 242 6.37 8.89 -8.14
N VAL A 243 5.42 8.22 -7.50
CA VAL A 243 4.44 7.35 -8.16
C VAL A 243 3.00 7.69 -7.76
N SER A 244 2.79 8.74 -6.95
CA SER A 244 1.46 9.09 -6.42
C SER A 244 0.45 9.36 -7.52
N ASP A 245 0.86 10.08 -8.55
CA ASP A 245 -0.02 10.53 -9.63
C ASP A 245 -0.46 9.34 -10.49
N TRP A 246 0.48 8.44 -10.83
CA TRP A 246 0.15 7.20 -11.52
C TRP A 246 -0.83 6.35 -10.70
N VAL A 247 -0.60 6.25 -9.38
CA VAL A 247 -1.54 5.48 -8.55
C VAL A 247 -2.92 6.12 -8.57
N GLN A 248 -3.00 7.44 -8.44
CA GLN A 248 -4.28 8.15 -8.45
C GLN A 248 -5.02 7.93 -9.78
N ASP A 249 -4.33 8.06 -10.91
CA ASP A 249 -4.89 7.83 -12.25
C ASP A 249 -5.47 6.41 -12.40
N VAL A 250 -4.72 5.39 -11.98
CA VAL A 250 -5.19 3.99 -12.05
C VAL A 250 -6.44 3.78 -11.19
N LEU A 251 -6.47 4.41 -10.01
CA LEU A 251 -7.59 4.27 -9.08
C LEU A 251 -8.84 4.99 -9.57
N ASP A 252 -8.69 6.20 -10.11
CA ASP A 252 -9.81 6.97 -10.64
C ASP A 252 -10.41 6.30 -11.87
N GLU A 253 -9.55 5.87 -12.81
CA GLU A 253 -9.98 5.13 -14.00
C GLU A 253 -10.69 3.82 -13.63
N TYR A 254 -10.11 3.04 -12.71
CA TYR A 254 -10.73 1.79 -12.27
C TYR A 254 -12.06 2.05 -11.54
N ASN A 255 -12.11 3.00 -10.62
CA ASN A 255 -13.35 3.27 -9.86
C ASN A 255 -14.47 3.83 -10.74
N ALA A 256 -14.12 4.51 -11.84
CA ALA A 256 -15.09 5.01 -12.80
C ALA A 256 -15.69 3.88 -13.67
N LYS A 257 -14.88 2.88 -14.04
CA LYS A 257 -15.24 1.88 -15.07
C LYS A 257 -15.42 0.46 -14.56
N CYS A 258 -15.05 0.18 -13.32
CA CYS A 258 -15.11 -1.15 -12.73
C CYS A 258 -15.95 -1.19 -11.45
N HIS A 259 -16.69 -2.29 -11.29
CA HIS A 259 -17.41 -2.58 -10.06
C HIS A 259 -17.49 -4.10 -9.83
N PHE A 260 -17.79 -4.51 -8.59
CA PHE A 260 -18.16 -5.89 -8.31
C PHE A 260 -19.66 -6.09 -8.50
N ASN A 261 -20.03 -7.09 -9.28
CA ASN A 261 -21.43 -7.51 -9.34
C ASN A 261 -21.87 -8.25 -8.06
N SER A 262 -23.15 -8.62 -7.98
CA SER A 262 -23.74 -9.33 -6.83
C SER A 262 -23.08 -10.69 -6.50
N ARG A 263 -22.39 -11.30 -7.47
CA ARG A 263 -21.63 -12.56 -7.30
C ARG A 263 -20.17 -12.30 -6.86
N GLY A 264 -19.80 -11.04 -6.65
CA GLY A 264 -18.46 -10.62 -6.31
C GLY A 264 -17.45 -10.92 -7.41
N VAL A 265 -17.90 -10.87 -8.67
CA VAL A 265 -17.06 -10.90 -9.87
C VAL A 265 -16.80 -9.47 -10.29
N ASP A 266 -15.55 -9.18 -10.65
CA ASP A 266 -15.11 -7.89 -11.14
C ASP A 266 -15.56 -7.69 -12.58
N VAL A 267 -16.37 -6.66 -12.81
CA VAL A 267 -16.91 -6.29 -14.12
C VAL A 267 -16.34 -4.91 -14.44
N CYS A 268 -15.65 -4.82 -15.58
CA CYS A 268 -14.98 -3.61 -16.02
C CYS A 268 -15.26 -3.36 -17.49
N GLU A 269 -15.49 -2.10 -17.83
CA GLU A 269 -15.30 -1.61 -19.19
C GLU A 269 -13.81 -1.57 -19.55
N GLU A 270 -13.51 -1.23 -20.80
CA GLU A 270 -12.13 -1.03 -21.25
C GLU A 270 -11.46 0.11 -20.47
N LEU A 271 -10.36 -0.21 -19.79
CA LEU A 271 -9.60 0.73 -18.98
C LEU A 271 -8.59 1.48 -19.86
N SER A 272 -8.65 2.80 -19.83
CA SER A 272 -7.75 3.74 -20.47
C SER A 272 -6.64 4.13 -19.49
N LEU A 273 -5.77 3.17 -19.16
CA LEU A 273 -4.69 3.38 -18.20
C LEU A 273 -3.55 4.24 -18.79
N PRO A 274 -2.82 5.01 -17.96
CA PRO A 274 -1.66 5.76 -18.42
C PRO A 274 -0.66 4.87 -19.15
N THR A 275 -0.30 5.26 -20.37
CA THR A 275 0.68 4.54 -21.19
C THR A 275 2.09 4.91 -20.81
N PHE A 276 3.06 4.17 -21.37
CA PHE A 276 4.48 4.53 -21.29
C PHE A 276 4.73 5.99 -21.70
N LYS A 277 4.15 6.41 -22.84
CA LYS A 277 4.33 7.75 -23.39
C LYS A 277 3.72 8.83 -22.49
N ASP A 278 2.53 8.59 -21.96
CA ASP A 278 1.87 9.54 -21.05
C ASP A 278 2.73 9.80 -19.80
N MET A 279 3.35 8.75 -19.26
CA MET A 279 4.22 8.85 -18.08
C MET A 279 5.58 9.50 -18.41
N GLU A 280 6.17 9.18 -19.57
CA GLU A 280 7.42 9.78 -20.02
C GLU A 280 7.28 11.29 -20.27
N ASP A 281 6.18 11.71 -20.91
CA ASP A 281 5.90 13.12 -21.21
C ASP A 281 5.75 13.94 -19.92
N ARG A 282 5.18 13.37 -18.84
CA ARG A 282 5.08 14.03 -17.53
C ARG A 282 6.44 14.23 -16.86
N ILE A 283 7.34 13.26 -16.95
CA ILE A 283 8.69 13.38 -16.37
C ILE A 283 9.51 14.42 -17.13
N ARG A 284 9.38 14.48 -18.47
CA ARG A 284 10.08 15.44 -19.31
C ARG A 284 9.53 16.86 -19.20
N ARG A 285 8.33 17.04 -18.66
CA ARG A 285 7.71 18.33 -18.36
C ARG A 285 7.67 18.60 -16.85
N PRO A 286 8.81 18.71 -16.14
CA PRO A 286 8.75 19.22 -14.78
C PRO A 286 8.35 20.69 -14.86
N GLU A 287 7.06 20.92 -14.60
CA GLU A 287 6.31 22.18 -14.43
C GLU A 287 7.07 23.48 -14.72
N GLN A 288 6.69 24.14 -15.82
CA GLN A 288 6.86 25.59 -15.98
C GLN A 288 5.89 26.32 -15.03
N HIS A 289 6.11 26.29 -13.71
CA HIS A 289 5.38 27.13 -12.74
C HIS A 289 6.25 27.54 -11.56
#